data_AF-A0A9X3RFQ5-F1
#
_entry.id   AF-A0A9X3RFQ5-F1
#
_cell.length_a   1.000
_cell.length_b   1.000
_cell.length_c   1.000
_cell.angle_alpha   90.00
_cell.angle_beta   90.00
_cell.angle_gamma   90.00
#
_symmetry.space_group_name_H-M   'P 1'
#
loop_
_entity.id
_entity.type
_entity.pdbx_description
1 polymer ?
#
loop_
_entity_poly.entity_id
_entity_poly.type
_entity_poly.pdbx_seq_one_letter_code
_entity_poly.pdbx_strand_id
1 'polypeptide(L)'
;MSTTQLSTATTSAREEFLDNLRQMATGSYLRDEDREFWEAPYPESAVDDAQAIVDGMLQAAQSVAASSEAELKKIAASLHLQNTEESADEQPTATTLAITAVINQHIEKLKELSARHEDALLEDEEIKDLLALVEKLAVDLDADDMFVTTQAEAVCEA
;
A
#
# COMPACT_ATOMS: atom_id res chain seq x y z
N MET A 1 25.60 5.45 -1.12
CA MET A 1 24.31 5.51 -1.83
C MET A 1 23.31 5.96 -0.78
N SER A 2 22.76 7.16 -0.93
CA SER A 2 21.81 7.68 0.04
C SER A 2 20.49 6.93 -0.15
N THR A 3 20.13 6.06 0.78
CA THR A 3 18.76 5.57 0.88
C THR A 3 17.90 6.81 1.14
N THR A 4 17.03 7.18 0.20
CA THR A 4 16.06 8.25 0.42
C THR A 4 15.25 7.87 1.65
N GLN A 5 15.42 8.61 2.74
CA GLN A 5 14.69 8.32 3.97
C GLN A 5 13.27 8.86 3.80
N LEU A 6 12.26 7.99 3.93
CA LEU A 6 10.86 8.40 3.90
C LEU A 6 10.58 9.45 4.98
N SER A 7 9.58 10.30 4.74
CA SER A 7 9.18 11.33 5.69
C SER A 7 8.56 10.72 6.95
N THR A 8 8.48 11.54 8.00
CA THR A 8 7.73 11.19 9.21
C THR A 8 6.26 10.91 8.89
N ALA A 9 5.67 11.60 7.91
CA ALA A 9 4.27 11.38 7.55
C ALA A 9 4.03 9.96 7.02
N THR A 10 4.85 9.50 6.07
CA THR A 10 4.76 8.13 5.52
C THR A 10 5.05 7.08 6.58
N THR A 11 6.04 7.34 7.44
CA THR A 11 6.38 6.43 8.54
C THR A 11 5.23 6.30 9.53
N SER A 12 4.61 7.41 9.94
CA SER A 12 3.48 7.42 10.87
C SER A 12 2.24 6.76 10.27
N ALA A 13 1.91 7.00 9.00
CA ALA A 13 0.77 6.34 8.36
C ALA A 13 0.94 4.82 8.25
N ARG A 14 2.17 4.36 7.98
CA ARG A 14 2.51 2.94 8.00
C ARG A 14 2.32 2.33 9.40
N GLU A 15 2.82 3.02 10.42
CA GLU A 15 2.70 2.57 11.81
C GLU A 15 1.25 2.53 12.26
N GLU A 16 0.44 3.54 11.92
CA GLU A 16 -0.98 3.63 12.23
C GLU A 16 -1.77 2.48 11.60
N PHE A 17 -1.59 2.24 10.30
CA PHE A 17 -2.21 1.12 9.59
C PHE A 17 -1.88 -0.22 10.26
N LEU A 18 -0.60 -0.49 10.51
CA LEU A 18 -0.17 -1.77 11.10
C LEU A 18 -0.58 -1.92 12.58
N ASP A 19 -0.63 -0.82 13.33
CA ASP A 19 -1.08 -0.83 14.72
C ASP A 19 -2.58 -1.15 14.78
N ASN A 20 -3.41 -0.54 13.92
CA ASN A 20 -4.84 -0.84 13.82
C ASN A 20 -5.08 -2.34 13.55
N LEU A 21 -4.37 -2.92 12.57
CA LEU A 21 -4.43 -4.38 12.31
C LEU A 21 -4.02 -5.20 13.54
N ARG A 22 -2.97 -4.77 14.26
CA ARG A 22 -2.51 -5.49 15.46
C ARG A 22 -3.50 -5.37 16.61
N GLN A 23 -4.16 -4.22 16.77
CA GLN A 23 -5.22 -4.05 17.75
C GLN A 23 -6.39 -4.99 17.47
N MET A 24 -6.77 -5.15 16.19
CA MET A 24 -7.80 -6.10 15.76
C MET A 24 -7.37 -7.56 15.96
N ALA A 25 -6.12 -7.92 15.65
CA ALA A 25 -5.60 -9.28 15.87
C ALA A 25 -5.48 -9.67 17.35
N THR A 26 -5.23 -8.70 18.23
CA THR A 26 -4.98 -8.94 19.66
C THR A 26 -6.18 -8.63 20.56
N GLY A 27 -7.17 -7.91 20.05
CA GLY A 27 -8.29 -7.40 20.83
C GLY A 27 -7.82 -6.41 21.90
N SER A 28 -6.71 -5.70 21.70
CA SER A 28 -6.10 -4.82 22.73
C SER A 28 -7.02 -3.66 23.13
N TYR A 29 -7.95 -3.27 22.26
CA TYR A 29 -9.01 -2.29 22.49
C TYR A 29 -10.15 -2.82 23.39
N LEU A 30 -10.26 -4.14 23.55
CA LEU A 30 -11.25 -4.79 24.40
C LEU A 30 -10.81 -4.78 25.86
N ARG A 31 -11.80 -4.74 26.76
CA ARG A 31 -11.59 -5.01 28.19
C ARG A 31 -11.26 -6.49 28.39
N ASP A 32 -10.55 -6.81 29.46
CA ASP A 32 -10.15 -8.18 29.77
C ASP A 32 -11.34 -9.14 29.83
N GLU A 33 -12.48 -8.70 30.38
CA GLU A 33 -13.72 -9.48 30.47
C GLU A 33 -14.36 -9.78 29.10
N ASP A 34 -14.30 -8.83 28.16
CA ASP A 34 -14.82 -8.99 26.81
C ASP A 34 -13.87 -9.84 25.94
N ARG A 35 -12.56 -9.72 26.18
CA ARG A 35 -11.52 -10.46 25.45
C ARG A 35 -11.56 -11.97 25.73
N GLU A 36 -12.02 -12.39 26.91
CA GLU A 36 -12.11 -13.83 27.28
C GLU A 36 -13.05 -14.63 26.37
N PHE A 37 -14.10 -14.00 25.85
CA PHE A 37 -15.12 -14.64 25.00
C PHE A 37 -15.04 -14.21 23.54
N TRP A 38 -13.98 -13.49 23.17
CA TRP A 38 -13.76 -12.98 21.83
C TRP A 38 -12.78 -13.87 21.05
N GLU A 39 -13.04 -14.03 19.77
CA GLU A 39 -12.14 -14.69 18.83
C GLU A 39 -11.62 -13.65 17.85
N ALA A 40 -10.30 -13.64 17.64
CA ALA A 40 -9.68 -12.71 16.73
C ALA A 40 -10.13 -12.98 15.28
N PRO A 41 -10.39 -11.93 14.49
CA PRO A 41 -10.74 -12.08 13.07
C PRO A 41 -9.61 -12.75 12.28
N TYR A 42 -8.36 -12.55 12.71
CA TYR A 42 -7.17 -13.16 12.14
C TYR A 42 -6.07 -13.27 13.20
N PRO A 43 -5.11 -14.21 13.03
CA PRO A 43 -3.98 -14.34 13.95
C PRO A 43 -2.99 -13.18 13.80
N GLU A 44 -2.20 -12.91 14.84
CA GLU A 44 -1.13 -11.90 14.78
C GLU A 44 -0.10 -12.15 13.66
N SER A 45 0.10 -13.41 13.25
CA SER A 45 0.97 -13.73 12.12
C SER A 45 0.48 -13.17 10.79
N ALA A 46 -0.84 -12.94 10.63
CA ALA A 46 -1.38 -12.26 9.46
C ALA A 46 -0.94 -10.79 9.44
N VAL A 47 -0.81 -10.16 10.61
CA VAL A 47 -0.27 -8.79 10.73
C VAL A 47 1.22 -8.76 10.41
N ASP A 48 1.97 -9.79 10.80
CA ASP A 48 3.39 -9.91 10.45
C ASP A 48 3.58 -10.07 8.93
N ASP A 49 2.71 -10.86 8.27
CA ASP A 49 2.68 -11.00 6.82
C ASP A 49 2.29 -9.67 6.13
N ALA A 50 1.27 -8.97 6.63
CA ALA A 50 0.86 -7.67 6.13
C ALA A 50 1.99 -6.64 6.25
N GLN A 51 2.68 -6.60 7.39
CA GLN A 51 3.84 -5.76 7.61
C GLN A 51 4.94 -6.05 6.58
N ALA A 52 5.25 -7.32 6.31
CA ALA A 52 6.26 -7.67 5.31
C ALA A 52 5.87 -7.20 3.89
N ILE A 53 4.59 -7.27 3.55
CA ILE A 53 4.08 -6.79 2.26
C ILE A 53 4.16 -5.26 2.17
N VAL A 54 3.74 -4.54 3.21
CA VAL A 54 3.82 -3.07 3.27
C VAL A 54 5.27 -2.59 3.24
N ASP A 55 6.16 -3.21 4.00
CA ASP A 55 7.59 -2.89 3.99
C ASP A 55 8.22 -3.14 2.61
N GLY A 56 7.85 -4.26 1.99
CA GLY A 56 8.24 -4.59 0.62
C GLY A 56 7.74 -3.56 -0.39
N MET A 57 6.50 -3.09 -0.26
CA MET A 57 5.92 -2.04 -1.09
C MET A 57 6.73 -0.74 -0.98
N LEU A 58 6.97 -0.26 0.25
CA LEU A 58 7.72 0.97 0.50
C LEU A 58 9.14 0.88 -0.05
N GLN A 59 9.82 -0.25 0.17
CA GLN A 59 11.17 -0.47 -0.33
C GLN A 59 11.21 -0.53 -1.87
N ALA A 60 10.26 -1.23 -2.48
CA ALA A 60 10.19 -1.38 -3.92
C ALA A 60 9.88 -0.04 -4.60
N ALA A 61 8.92 0.73 -4.08
CA ALA A 61 8.57 2.06 -4.59
C ALA A 61 9.77 3.02 -4.55
N GLN A 62 10.52 3.07 -3.43
CA GLN A 62 11.76 3.84 -3.32
C GLN A 62 12.83 3.40 -4.34
N SER A 63 12.97 2.09 -4.52
CA SER A 63 13.95 1.52 -5.47
C SER A 63 13.60 1.89 -6.92
N VAL A 64 12.30 1.88 -7.24
CA VAL A 64 11.80 2.31 -8.55
C VAL A 64 12.01 3.81 -8.75
N ALA A 65 11.64 4.65 -7.78
CA ALA A 65 11.84 6.10 -7.88
C ALA A 65 13.31 6.49 -8.10
N ALA A 66 14.26 5.72 -7.54
CA ALA A 66 15.69 5.93 -7.74
C ALA A 66 16.26 5.34 -9.06
N SER A 67 15.43 4.66 -9.86
CA SER A 67 15.86 3.98 -11.08
C SER A 67 15.97 4.92 -12.29
N SER A 68 16.72 4.49 -13.30
CA SER A 68 16.84 5.24 -14.55
C SER A 68 15.53 5.28 -15.33
N GLU A 69 15.31 6.33 -16.13
CA GLU A 69 14.11 6.48 -16.98
C GLU A 69 13.84 5.26 -17.88
N ALA A 70 14.89 4.59 -18.37
CA ALA A 70 14.75 3.38 -19.19
C ALA A 70 14.16 2.20 -18.39
N GLU A 71 14.55 2.04 -17.13
CA GLU A 71 13.99 1.03 -16.24
C GLU A 71 12.57 1.39 -15.83
N LEU A 72 12.28 2.66 -15.54
CA LEU A 72 10.92 3.13 -15.23
C LEU A 72 9.93 2.77 -16.34
N LYS A 73 10.28 3.08 -17.60
CA LYS A 73 9.46 2.73 -18.77
C LYS A 73 9.25 1.23 -18.92
N LYS A 74 10.28 0.43 -18.64
CA LYS A 74 10.20 -1.03 -18.69
C LYS A 74 9.29 -1.59 -17.61
N ILE A 75 9.42 -1.09 -16.38
CA ILE A 75 8.57 -1.47 -15.23
C ILE A 75 7.11 -1.14 -15.55
N ALA A 76 6.83 0.10 -15.95
CA ALA A 76 5.49 0.55 -16.35
C ALA A 76 4.89 -0.34 -17.46
N ALA A 77 5.68 -0.68 -18.50
CA ALA A 77 5.23 -1.54 -19.57
C ALA A 77 5.01 -3.00 -19.14
N SER A 78 5.84 -3.52 -18.22
CA SER A 78 5.77 -4.92 -17.77
C SER A 78 4.61 -5.21 -16.83
N LEU A 79 4.10 -4.19 -16.13
CA LEU A 79 3.02 -4.31 -15.15
C LEU A 79 1.63 -3.96 -15.70
N HIS A 80 1.51 -3.87 -17.03
CA HIS A 80 0.23 -3.79 -17.75
C HIS A 80 -0.71 -2.64 -17.33
N LEU A 81 -0.16 -1.50 -16.88
CA LEU A 81 -0.90 -0.24 -16.86
C LEU A 81 -1.14 0.14 -18.32
N GLN A 82 -2.38 -0.05 -18.79
CA GLN A 82 -2.76 0.27 -20.15
C GLN A 82 -2.54 1.77 -20.37
N ASN A 83 -1.64 2.10 -21.30
CA ASN A 83 -1.56 3.43 -21.88
C ASN A 83 -2.88 3.70 -22.58
N THR A 84 -3.79 4.40 -21.91
CA THR A 84 -4.88 5.08 -22.60
C THR A 84 -4.23 6.23 -23.36
N GLU A 85 -4.11 6.08 -24.68
CA GLU A 85 -3.70 7.14 -25.59
C GLU A 85 -4.78 8.24 -25.58
N GLU A 86 -4.82 9.08 -24.55
CA GLU A 86 -5.77 10.19 -24.49
C GLU A 86 -5.10 11.48 -24.01
N SER A 87 -5.03 12.42 -24.95
CA SER A 87 -4.84 13.87 -24.84
C SER A 87 -3.58 14.42 -24.14
N ALA A 88 -2.86 15.26 -24.88
CA ALA A 88 -1.48 15.69 -24.65
C ALA A 88 -1.25 16.76 -23.56
N ASP A 89 -2.16 16.95 -22.59
CA ASP A 89 -1.98 18.04 -21.62
C ASP A 89 -1.65 17.61 -20.18
N GLU A 90 -1.83 16.35 -19.74
CA GLU A 90 -1.43 15.92 -18.38
C GLU A 90 -1.30 14.38 -18.22
N GLN A 91 -0.47 13.73 -19.04
CA GLN A 91 -0.21 12.30 -18.86
C GLN A 91 0.67 12.02 -17.63
N PRO A 92 0.38 10.99 -16.81
CA PRO A 92 1.21 10.62 -15.67
C PRO A 92 2.63 10.30 -16.12
N THR A 93 3.61 10.75 -15.33
CA THR A 93 5.03 10.56 -15.66
C THR A 93 5.42 9.08 -15.63
N ALA A 94 6.54 8.71 -16.26
CA ALA A 94 7.08 7.36 -16.18
C ALA A 94 7.37 6.92 -14.73
N THR A 95 7.76 7.87 -13.86
CA THR A 95 7.96 7.64 -12.43
C THR A 95 6.63 7.31 -11.75
N THR A 96 5.59 8.13 -11.95
CA THR A 96 4.24 7.91 -11.44
C THR A 96 3.73 6.53 -11.85
N LEU A 97 3.77 6.21 -13.15
CA LEU A 97 3.29 4.91 -13.66
C LEU A 97 4.05 3.73 -13.06
N ALA A 98 5.37 3.82 -12.94
CA ALA A 98 6.17 2.73 -12.38
C ALA A 98 5.92 2.54 -10.87
N ILE A 99 5.71 3.63 -10.12
CA ILE A 99 5.36 3.59 -8.70
C ILE A 99 3.95 2.99 -8.51
N THR A 100 2.96 3.47 -9.26
CA THR A 100 1.59 2.89 -9.27
C THR A 100 1.64 1.39 -9.51
N ALA A 101 2.42 0.96 -10.49
CA ALA A 101 2.52 -0.44 -10.86
C ALA A 101 3.04 -1.33 -9.71
N VAL A 102 4.06 -0.86 -9.01
CA VAL A 102 4.66 -1.58 -7.86
C VAL A 102 3.73 -1.56 -6.65
N ILE A 103 3.06 -0.44 -6.40
CA ILE A 103 2.07 -0.32 -5.32
C ILE A 103 0.93 -1.29 -5.55
N ASN A 104 0.31 -1.28 -6.74
CA ASN A 104 -0.79 -2.17 -7.09
C ASN A 104 -0.40 -3.64 -6.93
N GLN A 105 0.82 -4.03 -7.35
CA GLN A 105 1.31 -5.40 -7.14
C GLN A 105 1.31 -5.81 -5.65
N HIS A 106 1.61 -4.91 -4.73
CA HIS A 106 1.64 -5.21 -3.30
C HIS A 106 0.26 -5.12 -2.65
N ILE A 107 -0.60 -4.22 -3.13
CA ILE A 107 -2.01 -4.19 -2.72
C ILE A 107 -2.70 -5.50 -3.09
N GLU A 108 -2.44 -6.06 -4.28
CA GLU A 108 -2.98 -7.38 -4.66
C GLU A 108 -2.52 -8.49 -3.69
N LYS A 109 -1.27 -8.45 -3.23
CA LYS A 109 -0.79 -9.40 -2.21
C LYS A 109 -1.48 -9.21 -0.86
N LEU A 110 -1.76 -7.96 -0.47
CA LEU A 110 -2.54 -7.66 0.74
C LEU A 110 -3.97 -8.15 0.60
N LYS A 111 -4.60 -8.00 -0.57
CA LYS A 111 -5.92 -8.55 -0.87
C LYS A 111 -5.93 -10.08 -0.79
N GLU A 112 -4.95 -10.74 -1.40
CA GLU A 112 -4.80 -12.20 -1.30
C GLU A 112 -4.57 -12.67 0.14
N LEU A 113 -3.92 -11.86 0.97
CA LEU A 113 -3.79 -12.11 2.40
C LEU A 113 -5.14 -11.91 3.12
N SER A 114 -5.83 -10.80 2.87
CA SER A 114 -7.13 -10.49 3.46
C SER A 114 -8.18 -11.55 3.13
N ALA A 115 -8.27 -11.98 1.86
CA ALA A 115 -9.19 -13.01 1.41
C ALA A 115 -8.97 -14.38 2.11
N ARG A 116 -7.76 -14.68 2.59
CA ARG A 116 -7.49 -15.88 3.41
C ARG A 116 -8.05 -15.78 4.83
N HIS A 117 -8.47 -14.59 5.23
CA HIS A 117 -8.97 -14.22 6.55
C HIS A 117 -10.34 -13.53 6.44
N GLU A 118 -11.17 -13.96 5.50
CA GLU A 118 -12.55 -13.45 5.33
C GLU A 118 -12.61 -11.93 5.09
N ASP A 119 -11.60 -11.39 4.39
CA ASP A 119 -11.44 -9.99 4.04
C ASP A 119 -11.26 -9.02 5.22
N ALA A 120 -11.06 -9.56 6.44
CA ALA A 120 -10.99 -8.77 7.65
C ALA A 120 -9.73 -7.88 7.80
N LEU A 121 -8.69 -8.07 6.97
CA LEU A 121 -7.50 -7.19 7.00
C LEU A 121 -7.68 -5.93 6.15
N LEU A 122 -8.67 -5.89 5.26
CA LEU A 122 -8.90 -4.80 4.31
C LEU A 122 -10.40 -4.49 4.25
N GLU A 123 -10.96 -4.05 5.38
CA GLU A 123 -12.29 -3.46 5.41
C GLU A 123 -12.22 -1.97 5.01
N ASP A 124 -13.39 -1.30 4.94
CA ASP A 124 -13.49 0.09 4.47
C ASP A 124 -12.57 1.07 5.22
N GLU A 125 -12.28 0.83 6.51
CA GLU A 125 -11.42 1.71 7.30
C GLU A 125 -9.93 1.42 7.05
N GLU A 126 -9.54 0.15 7.04
CA GLU A 126 -8.17 -0.29 6.73
C GLU A 126 -7.77 0.11 5.30
N ILE A 127 -8.71 0.08 4.36
CA ILE A 127 -8.48 0.58 2.99
C ILE A 127 -8.19 2.09 3.01
N LYS A 128 -8.94 2.89 3.78
CA LYS A 128 -8.65 4.34 3.88
C LYS A 128 -7.28 4.61 4.48
N ASP A 129 -6.89 3.88 5.52
CA ASP A 129 -5.57 4.01 6.14
C ASP A 129 -4.46 3.62 5.16
N LEU A 130 -4.66 2.53 4.40
CA LEU A 130 -3.74 2.11 3.34
C LEU A 130 -3.63 3.16 2.23
N LEU A 131 -4.74 3.74 1.77
CA LEU A 131 -4.74 4.80 0.77
C LEU A 131 -4.04 6.07 1.28
N ALA A 132 -4.24 6.41 2.55
CA ALA A 132 -3.56 7.52 3.19
C ALA A 132 -2.04 7.28 3.31
N LEU A 133 -1.59 6.04 3.49
CA LEU A 133 -0.18 5.65 3.39
C LEU A 133 0.35 5.79 1.95
N VAL A 134 -0.42 5.31 0.96
CA VAL A 134 -0.07 5.37 -0.46
C VAL A 134 0.07 6.81 -0.94
N GLU A 135 -0.83 7.71 -0.54
CA GLU A 135 -0.79 9.15 -0.81
C GLU A 135 0.55 9.76 -0.34
N LYS A 136 0.89 9.55 0.94
CA LYS A 136 2.10 10.11 1.55
C LYS A 136 3.37 9.55 0.91
N LEU A 137 3.36 8.26 0.57
CA LEU A 137 4.44 7.62 -0.17
C LEU A 137 4.61 8.24 -1.56
N ALA A 138 3.53 8.49 -2.29
CA ALA A 138 3.59 9.11 -3.61
C ALA A 138 4.19 10.52 -3.53
N VAL A 139 3.76 11.33 -2.56
CA VAL A 139 4.33 12.65 -2.28
C VAL A 139 5.83 12.57 -1.96
N ASP A 140 6.25 11.64 -1.11
CA ASP A 140 7.67 11.45 -0.75
C ASP A 140 8.55 11.07 -1.96
N LEU A 141 7.96 10.42 -2.96
CA LEU A 141 8.66 9.93 -4.15
C LEU A 141 8.51 10.83 -5.37
N ASP A 142 7.97 12.04 -5.20
CA ASP A 142 7.72 13.01 -6.29
C ASP A 142 6.84 12.41 -7.41
N ALA A 143 5.86 11.60 -7.02
CA ALA A 143 4.84 11.02 -7.89
C ALA A 143 3.51 11.77 -7.73
N ASP A 144 2.65 11.65 -8.74
CA ASP A 144 1.29 12.18 -8.68
C ASP A 144 0.46 11.35 -7.69
N ASP A 145 0.21 11.93 -6.51
CA ASP A 145 -0.48 11.28 -5.40
C ASP A 145 -1.96 10.98 -5.72
N MET A 146 -2.67 11.89 -6.39
CA MET A 146 -4.07 11.68 -6.78
C MET A 146 -4.20 10.53 -7.79
N PHE A 147 -3.31 10.45 -8.77
CA PHE A 147 -3.31 9.36 -9.74
C PHE A 147 -2.99 8.03 -9.05
N VAL A 148 -1.94 7.98 -8.23
CA VAL A 148 -1.52 6.75 -7.55
C VAL A 148 -2.60 6.25 -6.59
N THR A 149 -3.21 7.13 -5.81
CA THR A 149 -4.27 6.76 -4.84
C THR A 149 -5.55 6.28 -5.54
N THR A 150 -5.98 6.95 -6.60
CA THR A 150 -7.15 6.53 -7.40
C THR A 150 -6.96 5.11 -7.95
N GLN A 151 -5.75 4.82 -8.46
CA GLN A 151 -5.44 3.49 -9.00
C GLN A 151 -5.32 2.43 -7.90
N ALA A 152 -4.81 2.80 -6.73
CA ALA A 152 -4.75 1.92 -5.57
C ALA A 152 -6.16 1.57 -5.05
N GLU A 153 -7.05 2.56 -4.95
CA GLU A 153 -8.45 2.38 -4.54
C GLU A 153 -9.19 1.45 -5.50
N ALA A 154 -9.04 1.68 -6.80
CA ALA A 154 -9.64 0.81 -7.83
C ALA A 154 -9.16 -0.66 -7.72
N VAL A 155 -7.92 -0.90 -7.27
CA VAL A 155 -7.43 -2.25 -7.01
C VAL A 155 -8.04 -2.82 -5.73
N CYS A 156 -8.17 -2.03 -4.66
CA CYS A 156 -8.83 -2.47 -3.43
C CYS A 156 -10.28 -2.90 -3.66
N GLU A 157 -11.03 -2.17 -4.50
CA GLU A 157 -12.45 -2.42 -4.77
C GLU A 157 -12.74 -3.51 -5.83
N ALA A 158 -11.73 -3.95 -6.58
CA ALA A 158 -11.86 -4.91 -7.68
C ALA A 158 -12.02 -6.38 -7.23
#